data_AF-A0A8S1IKY6-F1
#
_entry.id   AF-A0A8S1IKY6-F1
#
_cell.length_a   1.000
_cell.length_b   1.000
_cell.length_c   1.000
_cell.angle_alpha   90.00
_cell.angle_beta   90.00
_cell.angle_gamma   90.00
#
_symmetry.space_group_name_H-M   'P 1'
#
loop_
_entity.id
_entity.type
_entity.pdbx_description
1 polymer ?
#
loop_
_entity_poly.entity_id
_entity_poly.type
_entity_poly.pdbx_seq_one_letter_code
_entity_poly.pdbx_strand_id
1 'polypeptide(L)'
;MVLVLCISDLHIPHRAADLPSKFRELLQPGKISHILCPGNLCCRETYDFLKTVSANLHLTKGDFDDVSAPEDKVLNIESFKIGICHGHQVVPSGDVEALAILQRRLDVDILVTGHTHKFLVHQYEDRLLMNPGSATGAYCMYENEVTPSFILMDITGTKVDLYIYQLIDGESKIKKMEFVKPVGKGAAKLATNVLEATKPVVTETKPITTEVPSLDKVADKAVSSGAAAPPAEPSPYADQASSEMPEASLDGDLQFATIPAAGADDEPAQIQTLGSSGAGGPVPGGEEGKKKEDGVKGGDGKPEH
;
A
#
# COMPACT_ATOMS: atom_id res chain seq x y z
N MET A 1 -21.51 -9.91 -6.68
CA MET A 1 -20.93 -9.77 -5.33
C MET A 1 -19.55 -10.35 -5.40
N VAL A 2 -18.51 -9.54 -5.20
CA VAL A 2 -17.11 -9.95 -5.27
C VAL A 2 -16.42 -9.50 -3.99
N LEU A 3 -15.90 -10.47 -3.23
CA LEU A 3 -15.17 -10.19 -2.00
C LEU A 3 -13.68 -10.01 -2.30
N VAL A 4 -13.15 -8.86 -1.91
CA VAL A 4 -11.77 -8.46 -2.16
C VAL A 4 -11.09 -8.14 -0.83
N LEU A 5 -10.03 -8.86 -0.50
CA LEU A 5 -9.21 -8.58 0.68
C LEU A 5 -8.12 -7.57 0.33
N CYS A 6 -8.00 -6.48 1.09
CA CYS A 6 -6.88 -5.56 1.04
C CYS A 6 -6.02 -5.73 2.30
N ILE A 7 -4.78 -6.17 2.10
CA ILE A 7 -3.84 -6.49 3.20
C ILE A 7 -2.43 -6.02 2.82
N SER A 8 -1.74 -5.27 3.69
CA SER A 8 -0.39 -4.77 3.42
C SER A 8 0.50 -4.75 4.66
N ASP A 9 1.79 -4.47 4.43
CA ASP A 9 2.77 -4.13 5.45
C ASP A 9 2.87 -5.20 6.55
N LEU A 10 2.98 -6.45 6.14
CA LEU A 10 3.11 -7.59 7.06
C LEU A 10 4.50 -7.60 7.70
N HIS A 11 5.54 -7.29 6.91
CA HIS A 11 6.95 -7.28 7.33
C HIS A 11 7.39 -8.56 8.07
N ILE A 12 6.95 -9.72 7.59
CA ILE A 12 7.37 -11.01 8.15
C ILE A 12 8.61 -11.47 7.38
N PRO A 13 9.74 -11.80 8.03
CA PRO A 13 9.96 -11.89 9.48
C PRO A 13 10.58 -10.64 10.13
N HIS A 14 10.86 -9.58 9.36
CA HIS A 14 11.71 -8.47 9.83
C HIS A 14 11.15 -7.66 11.01
N ARG A 15 9.82 -7.46 11.08
CA ARG A 15 9.17 -6.64 12.11
C ARG A 15 8.03 -7.35 12.83
N ALA A 16 7.58 -8.48 12.31
CA ALA A 16 6.54 -9.31 12.91
C ALA A 16 6.86 -10.79 12.71
N ALA A 17 6.44 -11.61 13.68
CA ALA A 17 6.65 -13.06 13.63
C ALA A 17 5.57 -13.77 12.80
N ASP A 18 4.31 -13.38 12.95
CA ASP A 18 3.16 -13.96 12.24
C ASP A 18 1.98 -12.96 12.25
N LEU A 19 0.93 -13.23 11.47
CA LEU A 19 -0.35 -12.55 11.61
C LEU A 19 -0.99 -12.85 12.98
N PRO A 20 -1.74 -11.90 13.55
CA PRO A 20 -2.57 -12.18 14.71
C PRO A 20 -3.50 -13.38 14.47
N SER A 21 -3.59 -14.29 15.45
CA SER A 21 -4.37 -15.53 15.33
C SER A 21 -5.82 -15.29 14.90
N LYS A 22 -6.45 -14.27 15.48
CA LYS A 22 -7.82 -13.85 15.12
C LYS A 22 -7.96 -13.46 13.65
N PHE A 23 -6.95 -12.87 13.03
CA PHE A 23 -6.98 -12.53 11.61
C PHE A 23 -6.76 -13.78 10.77
N ARG A 24 -5.82 -14.64 11.16
CA ARG A 24 -5.55 -15.90 10.46
C ARG A 24 -6.79 -16.81 10.41
N GLU A 25 -7.57 -16.87 11.48
CA GLU A 25 -8.83 -17.62 11.53
C GLU A 25 -9.90 -17.08 10.57
N LEU A 26 -9.89 -15.77 10.29
CA LEU A 26 -10.82 -15.12 9.36
C LEU A 26 -10.42 -15.32 7.90
N LEU A 27 -9.12 -15.47 7.62
CA LEU A 27 -8.57 -15.62 6.27
C LEU A 27 -8.63 -17.08 5.77
N GLN A 28 -9.81 -17.66 5.78
CA GLN A 28 -10.03 -19.03 5.28
C GLN A 28 -10.17 -19.06 3.75
N PRO A 29 -9.61 -20.08 3.08
CA PRO A 29 -9.78 -20.27 1.64
C PRO A 29 -11.25 -20.41 1.22
N GLY A 30 -11.54 -20.04 -0.03
CA GLY A 30 -12.83 -20.28 -0.69
C GLY A 30 -13.89 -19.17 -0.52
N LYS A 31 -13.63 -18.17 0.34
CA LYS A 31 -14.53 -17.02 0.52
C LYS A 31 -14.06 -15.77 -0.22
N ILE A 32 -12.76 -15.57 -0.34
CA ILE A 32 -12.14 -14.35 -0.90
C ILE A 32 -11.81 -14.56 -2.38
N SER A 33 -12.37 -13.72 -3.25
CA SER A 33 -12.19 -13.83 -4.70
C SER A 33 -10.89 -13.22 -5.19
N HIS A 34 -10.46 -12.10 -4.59
CA HIS A 34 -9.23 -11.37 -4.92
C HIS A 34 -8.51 -10.89 -3.66
N ILE A 35 -7.18 -10.86 -3.70
CA ILE A 35 -6.37 -10.22 -2.66
C ILE A 35 -5.56 -9.10 -3.31
N LEU A 36 -5.67 -7.89 -2.78
CA LEU A 36 -4.87 -6.73 -3.16
C LEU A 36 -3.83 -6.50 -2.07
N CYS A 37 -2.56 -6.62 -2.44
CA CYS A 37 -1.45 -6.43 -1.52
C CYS A 37 -0.51 -5.33 -2.03
N PRO A 38 -0.58 -4.13 -1.45
CA PRO A 38 0.35 -3.03 -1.68
C PRO A 38 1.84 -3.37 -1.50
N GLY A 39 2.19 -4.47 -0.84
CA GLY A 39 3.57 -4.93 -0.68
C GLY A 39 3.97 -5.14 0.78
N ASN A 40 5.27 -5.27 1.00
CA ASN A 40 5.93 -5.57 2.28
C ASN A 40 5.44 -6.89 2.89
N LEU A 41 5.43 -7.94 2.07
CA LEU A 41 5.30 -9.33 2.52
C LEU A 41 6.64 -9.84 3.07
N CYS A 42 7.75 -9.42 2.46
CA CYS A 42 9.14 -9.70 2.78
C CYS A 42 9.61 -11.17 2.68
N CYS A 43 8.71 -12.16 2.68
CA CYS A 43 9.11 -13.55 2.51
C CYS A 43 8.15 -14.36 1.61
N ARG A 44 8.69 -15.45 1.04
CA ARG A 44 7.96 -16.33 0.12
C ARG A 44 6.87 -17.11 0.84
N GLU A 45 7.09 -17.49 2.09
CA GLU A 45 6.16 -18.25 2.92
C GLU A 45 4.85 -17.48 3.10
N THR A 46 4.95 -16.17 3.33
CA THR A 46 3.80 -15.27 3.44
C THR A 46 3.07 -15.13 2.11
N TYR A 47 3.80 -15.03 1.00
CA TYR A 47 3.22 -15.02 -0.35
C TYR A 47 2.45 -16.31 -0.64
N ASP A 48 3.06 -17.46 -0.37
CA ASP A 48 2.46 -18.78 -0.59
C ASP A 48 1.23 -18.96 0.30
N PHE A 49 1.27 -18.51 1.56
CA PHE A 49 0.11 -18.47 2.45
C PHE A 49 -1.04 -17.65 1.84
N LEU A 50 -0.81 -16.42 1.39
CA LEU A 50 -1.86 -15.60 0.77
C LEU A 50 -2.40 -16.22 -0.52
N LYS A 51 -1.57 -16.92 -1.29
CA LYS A 51 -2.00 -17.71 -2.46
C LYS A 51 -2.91 -18.88 -2.09
N THR A 52 -2.75 -19.49 -0.90
CA THR A 52 -3.69 -20.51 -0.42
C THR A 52 -5.06 -19.92 -0.07
N VAL A 53 -5.10 -18.68 0.42
CA VAL A 53 -6.35 -17.97 0.75
C VAL A 53 -7.11 -17.61 -0.51
N SER A 54 -6.43 -17.09 -1.53
CA SER A 54 -7.02 -16.81 -2.84
C SER A 54 -6.00 -16.94 -3.97
N ALA A 55 -6.36 -17.63 -5.04
CA ALA A 55 -5.52 -17.77 -6.22
C ALA A 55 -5.24 -16.42 -6.92
N ASN A 56 -6.17 -15.47 -6.83
CA ASN A 56 -6.05 -14.14 -7.43
C ASN A 56 -5.37 -13.14 -6.49
N LEU A 57 -4.12 -13.41 -6.15
CA LEU A 57 -3.25 -12.49 -5.41
C LEU A 57 -2.63 -11.46 -6.36
N HIS A 58 -2.88 -10.18 -6.09
CA HIS A 58 -2.33 -9.04 -6.79
C HIS A 58 -1.36 -8.28 -5.89
N LEU A 59 -0.07 -8.52 -6.09
CA LEU A 59 1.03 -7.92 -5.34
C LEU A 59 1.65 -6.76 -6.12
N THR A 60 1.97 -5.67 -5.41
CA THR A 60 2.93 -4.64 -5.84
C THR A 60 4.16 -4.67 -4.96
N LYS A 61 5.26 -4.08 -5.44
CA LYS A 61 6.55 -4.11 -4.75
C LYS A 61 6.59 -3.12 -3.58
N GLY A 62 6.77 -3.65 -2.37
CA GLY A 62 7.16 -2.88 -1.19
C GLY A 62 8.64 -2.51 -1.20
N ASP A 63 9.02 -1.54 -0.38
CA ASP A 63 10.41 -1.11 -0.21
C ASP A 63 11.29 -2.16 0.49
N PHE A 64 10.68 -3.12 1.20
CA PHE A 64 11.34 -4.27 1.82
C PHE A 64 11.05 -5.60 1.12
N ASP A 65 10.42 -5.59 -0.06
CA ASP A 65 10.19 -6.83 -0.82
C ASP A 65 11.37 -7.13 -1.75
N ASP A 66 11.97 -8.30 -1.56
CA ASP A 66 12.98 -8.85 -2.48
C ASP A 66 12.34 -9.51 -3.72
N VAL A 67 11.03 -9.72 -3.72
CA VAL A 67 10.30 -10.32 -4.83
C VAL A 67 10.17 -9.34 -5.99
N SER A 68 10.41 -9.83 -7.21
CA SER A 68 10.15 -9.08 -8.43
C SER A 68 8.64 -8.91 -8.64
N ALA A 69 8.11 -7.79 -8.19
CA ALA A 69 6.72 -7.35 -8.38
C ALA A 69 6.68 -5.97 -9.08
N PRO A 70 5.58 -5.61 -9.75
CA PRO A 70 5.43 -4.28 -10.33
C PRO A 70 5.31 -3.22 -9.23
N GLU A 71 5.79 -2.00 -9.48
CA GLU A 71 5.66 -0.86 -8.56
C GLU A 71 4.19 -0.48 -8.32
N ASP A 72 3.40 -0.50 -9.39
CA ASP A 72 1.98 -0.22 -9.38
C ASP A 72 1.21 -1.20 -10.28
N LYS A 73 -0.07 -1.41 -9.96
CA LYS A 73 -0.93 -2.33 -10.72
C LYS A 73 -2.36 -1.82 -10.76
N VAL A 74 -2.97 -1.87 -11.94
CA VAL A 74 -4.38 -1.51 -12.15
C VAL A 74 -5.18 -2.75 -12.48
N LEU A 75 -6.35 -2.88 -11.85
CA LEU A 75 -7.27 -4.00 -12.01
C LEU A 75 -8.69 -3.46 -12.21
N ASN A 76 -9.48 -4.17 -13.00
CA ASN A 76 -10.90 -3.90 -13.11
C ASN A 76 -11.64 -5.02 -12.38
N ILE A 77 -12.40 -4.66 -11.34
CA ILE A 77 -13.27 -5.57 -10.61
C ILE A 77 -14.68 -4.98 -10.66
N GLU A 78 -15.61 -5.70 -11.30
CA GLU A 78 -16.96 -5.21 -11.58
C GLU A 78 -16.91 -3.84 -12.30
N SER A 79 -17.55 -2.81 -11.75
CA SER A 79 -17.58 -1.46 -12.34
C SER A 79 -16.45 -0.53 -11.85
N PHE A 80 -15.58 -1.03 -10.97
CA PHE A 80 -14.49 -0.26 -10.36
C PHE A 80 -13.16 -0.60 -11.00
N LYS A 81 -12.41 0.45 -11.34
CA LYS A 81 -10.99 0.36 -11.64
C LYS A 81 -10.21 0.65 -10.37
N ILE A 82 -9.43 -0.31 -9.92
CA ILE A 82 -8.70 -0.30 -8.65
C ILE A 82 -7.20 -0.25 -8.94
N GLY A 83 -6.53 0.76 -8.42
CA GLY A 83 -5.08 0.90 -8.45
C GLY A 83 -4.46 0.40 -7.15
N ILE A 84 -3.33 -0.28 -7.24
CA ILE A 84 -2.51 -0.73 -6.12
C ILE A 84 -1.12 -0.11 -6.31
N CYS A 85 -0.56 0.42 -5.23
CA CYS A 85 0.80 0.91 -5.15
C CYS A 85 1.25 0.83 -3.70
N HIS A 86 2.52 0.54 -3.41
CA HIS A 86 2.96 0.49 -2.01
C HIS A 86 2.81 1.85 -1.30
N GLY A 87 3.16 2.94 -1.98
CA GLY A 87 3.04 4.29 -1.44
C GLY A 87 4.35 4.87 -0.88
N HIS A 88 5.42 4.08 -0.80
CA HIS A 88 6.76 4.60 -0.47
C HIS A 88 7.28 5.57 -1.55
N GLN A 89 6.76 5.44 -2.78
CA GLN A 89 7.05 6.29 -3.92
C GLN A 89 6.31 7.64 -3.87
N VAL A 90 5.33 7.80 -2.97
CA VAL A 90 4.51 9.00 -2.84
C VAL A 90 5.14 9.91 -1.79
N VAL A 91 5.49 11.12 -2.21
CA VAL A 91 6.14 12.14 -1.38
C VAL A 91 5.34 13.45 -1.47
N PRO A 92 4.89 14.03 -0.35
CA PRO A 92 5.05 13.54 1.02
C PRO A 92 4.26 12.25 1.31
N SER A 93 4.79 11.40 2.19
CA SER A 93 4.16 10.10 2.50
C SER A 93 2.81 10.31 3.18
N GLY A 94 1.77 9.65 2.65
CA GLY A 94 0.40 9.74 3.19
C GLY A 94 -0.34 11.04 2.85
N ASP A 95 0.28 11.97 2.11
CA ASP A 95 -0.39 13.21 1.71
C ASP A 95 -1.52 12.94 0.71
N VAL A 96 -2.72 13.46 1.02
CA VAL A 96 -3.95 13.20 0.27
C VAL A 96 -3.85 13.76 -1.16
N GLU A 97 -3.25 14.92 -1.35
CA GLU A 97 -3.09 15.55 -2.67
C GLU A 97 -2.10 14.77 -3.54
N ALA A 98 -0.97 14.35 -2.97
CA ALA A 98 0.01 13.51 -3.65
C ALA A 98 -0.59 12.15 -4.05
N LEU A 99 -1.40 11.54 -3.19
CA LEU A 99 -2.15 10.32 -3.50
C LEU A 99 -3.20 10.57 -4.59
N ALA A 100 -3.90 11.70 -4.57
CA ALA A 100 -4.86 12.07 -5.62
C ALA A 100 -4.16 12.28 -6.98
N ILE A 101 -2.95 12.82 -7.01
CA ILE A 101 -2.14 12.91 -8.25
C ILE A 101 -1.83 11.50 -8.79
N LEU A 102 -1.39 10.58 -7.93
CA LEU A 102 -1.16 9.19 -8.32
C LEU A 102 -2.45 8.53 -8.84
N GLN A 103 -3.57 8.75 -8.16
CA GLN A 103 -4.87 8.20 -8.54
C GLN A 103 -5.32 8.70 -9.93
N ARG A 104 -5.12 9.99 -10.22
CA ARG A 104 -5.41 10.57 -11.55
C ARG A 104 -4.45 10.04 -12.62
N ARG A 105 -3.17 9.87 -12.29
CA ARG A 105 -2.16 9.27 -13.19
C ARG A 105 -2.53 7.85 -13.62
N LEU A 106 -3.00 7.03 -12.68
CA LEU A 106 -3.44 5.66 -12.94
C LEU A 106 -4.87 5.58 -13.50
N ASP A 107 -5.59 6.71 -13.47
CA ASP A 107 -7.00 6.82 -13.85
C ASP A 107 -7.88 5.79 -13.12
N VAL A 108 -7.74 5.64 -11.81
CA VAL A 108 -8.49 4.64 -11.02
C VAL A 108 -9.59 5.27 -10.17
N ASP A 109 -10.67 4.52 -9.93
CA ASP A 109 -11.77 4.93 -9.04
C ASP A 109 -11.39 4.73 -7.57
N ILE A 110 -10.64 3.67 -7.27
CA ILE A 110 -10.16 3.31 -5.94
C ILE A 110 -8.64 3.19 -6.01
N LEU A 111 -7.90 3.88 -5.13
CA LEU A 111 -6.46 3.72 -4.98
C LEU A 111 -6.16 3.09 -3.62
N VAL A 112 -5.51 1.93 -3.63
CA VAL A 112 -5.04 1.22 -2.44
C VAL A 112 -3.54 1.46 -2.27
N THR A 113 -3.16 1.99 -1.11
CA THR A 113 -1.76 2.23 -0.71
C THR A 113 -1.44 1.63 0.65
N GLY A 114 -0.15 1.53 1.00
CA GLY A 114 0.37 1.04 2.28
C GLY A 114 1.38 2.04 2.87
N HIS A 115 2.54 1.55 3.30
CA HIS A 115 3.74 2.32 3.74
C HIS A 115 3.59 3.09 5.06
N THR A 116 2.49 3.81 5.28
CA THR A 116 2.29 4.58 6.52
C THR A 116 1.88 3.71 7.70
N HIS A 117 1.48 2.45 7.45
CA HIS A 117 0.87 1.52 8.40
C HIS A 117 -0.37 2.05 9.13
N LYS A 118 -0.88 3.20 8.70
CA LYS A 118 -2.06 3.86 9.28
C LYS A 118 -3.25 3.58 8.39
N PHE A 119 -4.26 2.92 8.97
CA PHE A 119 -5.54 2.76 8.31
C PHE A 119 -6.09 4.13 7.87
N LEU A 120 -6.45 4.22 6.59
CA LEU A 120 -7.06 5.39 5.99
C LEU A 120 -8.15 4.95 5.02
N VAL A 121 -9.33 5.54 5.12
CA VAL A 121 -10.33 5.51 4.05
C VAL A 121 -10.80 6.93 3.89
N HIS A 122 -10.48 7.53 2.76
CA HIS A 122 -10.77 8.93 2.48
C HIS A 122 -11.39 9.04 1.10
N GLN A 123 -12.60 9.58 1.04
CA GLN A 123 -13.20 9.98 -0.22
C GLN A 123 -12.64 11.35 -0.58
N TYR A 124 -11.98 11.43 -1.73
CA TYR A 124 -11.42 12.66 -2.24
C TYR A 124 -11.97 12.89 -3.65
N GLU A 125 -12.67 14.01 -3.83
CA GLU A 125 -13.52 14.26 -5.00
C GLU A 125 -14.56 13.13 -5.18
N ASP A 126 -14.59 12.53 -6.37
CA ASP A 126 -15.50 11.46 -6.77
C ASP A 126 -14.86 10.06 -6.67
N ARG A 127 -13.70 9.96 -6.01
CA ARG A 127 -12.87 8.76 -5.96
C ARG A 127 -12.47 8.41 -4.53
N LEU A 128 -11.98 7.19 -4.36
CA LEU A 128 -11.68 6.62 -3.05
C LEU A 128 -10.18 6.37 -2.88
N LEU A 129 -9.60 6.93 -1.83
CA LEU A 129 -8.24 6.65 -1.40
C LEU A 129 -8.31 5.76 -0.16
N MET A 130 -7.56 4.66 -0.16
CA MET A 130 -7.56 3.74 0.96
C MET A 130 -6.18 3.21 1.30
N ASN A 131 -5.98 2.94 2.57
CA ASN A 131 -4.83 2.29 3.15
C ASN A 131 -5.33 1.27 4.19
N PRO A 132 -5.08 -0.04 3.99
CA PRO A 132 -5.55 -1.06 4.92
C PRO A 132 -4.81 -1.04 6.26
N GLY A 133 -3.71 -0.29 6.37
CA GLY A 133 -2.79 -0.33 7.51
C GLY A 133 -1.89 -1.56 7.47
N SER A 134 -1.16 -1.80 8.55
CA SER A 134 -0.35 -3.02 8.69
C SER A 134 -1.17 -4.15 9.28
N ALA A 135 -1.22 -5.30 8.59
CA ALA A 135 -1.96 -6.47 9.04
C ALA A 135 -1.40 -7.12 10.31
N THR A 136 -0.11 -6.94 10.56
CA THR A 136 0.61 -7.47 11.72
C THR A 136 0.76 -6.43 12.83
N GLY A 137 0.46 -5.16 12.57
CA GLY A 137 0.81 -4.06 13.47
C GLY A 137 2.32 -3.79 13.50
N ALA A 138 3.02 -4.08 12.39
CA ALA A 138 4.45 -3.84 12.29
C ALA A 138 4.79 -2.38 12.58
N TYR A 139 5.94 -2.14 13.21
CA TYR A 139 6.45 -0.79 13.47
C TYR A 139 6.63 0.00 12.16
N CYS A 140 6.32 1.30 12.18
CA CYS A 140 6.69 2.26 11.13
C CYS A 140 7.15 3.59 11.74
N MET A 141 7.78 4.44 10.93
CA MET A 141 8.27 5.75 11.37
C MET A 141 7.18 6.82 11.45
N TYR A 142 6.00 6.56 10.89
CA TYR A 142 4.93 7.56 10.72
C TYR A 142 3.83 7.46 11.80
N GLU A 143 3.79 6.37 12.57
CA GLU A 143 2.76 6.10 13.56
C GLU A 143 3.41 5.43 14.78
N ASN A 144 3.14 5.95 15.98
CA ASN A 144 3.80 5.48 17.20
C ASN A 144 3.23 4.13 17.67
N GLU A 145 1.91 3.97 17.53
CA GLU A 145 1.19 2.77 17.95
C GLU A 145 0.38 2.23 16.77
N VAL A 146 0.97 1.27 16.07
CA VAL A 146 0.35 0.65 14.90
C VAL A 146 -0.63 -0.42 15.36
N THR A 147 -1.92 -0.17 15.12
CA THR A 147 -2.97 -1.17 15.36
C THR A 147 -3.04 -2.15 14.18
N PRO A 148 -2.92 -3.47 14.41
CA PRO A 148 -3.08 -4.45 13.34
C PRO A 148 -4.42 -4.29 12.65
N SER A 149 -4.42 -4.14 11.32
CA SER A 149 -5.63 -3.88 10.55
C SER A 149 -5.58 -4.38 9.10
N PHE A 150 -6.76 -4.66 8.55
CA PHE A 150 -6.95 -4.94 7.13
C PHE A 150 -8.36 -4.52 6.70
N ILE A 151 -8.60 -4.45 5.40
CA ILE A 151 -9.91 -4.09 4.83
C ILE A 151 -10.43 -5.24 3.99
N LEU A 152 -11.71 -5.58 4.16
CA LEU A 152 -12.45 -6.44 3.24
C LEU A 152 -13.46 -5.59 2.49
N MET A 153 -13.43 -5.67 1.15
CA MET A 153 -14.37 -4.98 0.28
C MET A 153 -15.39 -5.97 -0.26
N ASP A 154 -16.67 -5.61 -0.19
CA ASP A 154 -17.74 -6.28 -0.92
C ASP A 154 -18.20 -5.38 -2.06
N ILE A 155 -17.84 -5.77 -3.28
CA ILE A 155 -18.15 -5.02 -4.50
C ILE A 155 -19.38 -5.64 -5.15
N THR A 156 -20.42 -4.83 -5.34
CA THR A 156 -21.65 -5.22 -6.02
C THR A 156 -22.11 -4.10 -6.95
N GLY A 157 -21.95 -4.31 -8.26
CA GLY A 157 -22.27 -3.31 -9.28
C GLY A 157 -21.43 -2.06 -9.10
N THR A 158 -22.08 -0.91 -8.85
CA THR A 158 -21.46 0.42 -8.63
C THR A 158 -21.29 0.79 -7.16
N LYS A 159 -21.55 -0.14 -6.24
CA LYS A 159 -21.42 0.04 -4.80
C LYS A 159 -20.31 -0.84 -4.24
N VAL A 160 -19.56 -0.32 -3.27
CA VAL A 160 -18.60 -1.06 -2.46
C VAL A 160 -18.89 -0.83 -0.98
N ASP A 161 -19.08 -1.92 -0.25
CA ASP A 161 -19.13 -1.93 1.21
C ASP A 161 -17.73 -2.28 1.74
N LEU A 162 -17.17 -1.43 2.59
CA LEU A 162 -15.86 -1.62 3.22
C LEU A 162 -16.05 -2.10 4.66
N TYR A 163 -15.43 -3.22 4.99
CA TYR A 163 -15.36 -3.79 6.33
C TYR A 163 -13.92 -3.67 6.83
N ILE A 164 -13.74 -2.83 7.84
CA ILE A 164 -12.43 -2.50 8.39
C ILE A 164 -12.25 -3.29 9.67
N TYR A 165 -11.27 -4.18 9.66
CA TYR A 165 -10.92 -5.00 10.83
C TYR A 165 -9.73 -4.37 11.53
N GLN A 166 -9.86 -4.10 12.82
CA GLN A 166 -8.78 -3.60 13.67
C GLN A 166 -8.68 -4.47 14.92
N LEU A 167 -7.46 -4.83 15.33
CA LEU A 167 -7.24 -5.57 16.56
C LEU A 167 -6.88 -4.61 17.69
N ILE A 168 -7.83 -4.32 18.58
CA ILE A 168 -7.65 -3.38 19.71
C ILE A 168 -7.81 -4.17 21.01
N ASP A 169 -6.80 -4.10 21.88
CA ASP A 169 -6.75 -4.81 23.16
C ASP A 169 -6.94 -6.35 23.01
N GLY A 170 -6.45 -6.90 21.89
CA GLY A 170 -6.61 -8.31 21.55
C GLY A 170 -8.00 -8.68 21.04
N GLU A 171 -8.93 -7.73 20.87
CA GLU A 171 -10.27 -7.94 20.32
C GLU A 171 -10.42 -7.37 18.91
N SER A 172 -11.07 -8.12 18.02
CA SER A 172 -11.34 -7.68 16.65
C SER A 172 -12.53 -6.72 16.65
N LYS A 173 -12.29 -5.45 16.39
CA LYS A 173 -13.32 -4.43 16.15
C LYS A 173 -13.54 -4.27 14.66
N ILE A 174 -14.80 -4.24 14.26
CA ILE A 174 -15.19 -4.12 12.85
C ILE A 174 -15.94 -2.80 12.66
N LYS A 175 -15.53 -2.01 11.67
CA LYS A 175 -16.28 -0.83 11.20
C LYS A 175 -16.75 -1.07 9.78
N LYS A 176 -17.97 -0.64 9.48
CA LYS A 176 -18.52 -0.68 8.12
C LYS A 176 -18.59 0.72 7.54
N MET A 177 -18.15 0.87 6.30
CA MET A 177 -18.34 2.07 5.48
C MET A 177 -18.92 1.67 4.13
N GLU A 178 -19.51 2.63 3.43
CA GLU A 178 -20.13 2.42 2.12
C GLU A 178 -19.65 3.51 1.16
N PHE A 179 -19.34 3.11 -0.07
CA PHE A 179 -19.03 4.02 -1.15
C PHE A 179 -19.80 3.61 -2.41
N VAL A 180 -20.42 4.59 -3.07
CA VAL A 180 -21.14 4.38 -4.32
C VAL A 180 -20.47 5.22 -5.38
N LYS A 181 -20.07 4.59 -6.49
CA LYS A 181 -19.47 5.28 -7.62
C LYS A 181 -20.45 6.31 -8.18
N PRO A 182 -20.08 7.59 -8.21
CA PRO A 182 -20.95 8.62 -8.78
C PRO A 182 -21.14 8.38 -10.28
N VAL A 183 -22.39 8.37 -10.73
CA VAL A 183 -22.75 8.15 -12.13
C VAL A 183 -22.96 9.52 -12.79
N GLY A 184 -21.96 10.01 -13.53
CA GLY A 184 -22.08 11.24 -14.31
C GLY A 184 -20.75 11.76 -14.84
N LYS A 185 -20.70 12.14 -16.12
CA LYS A 185 -19.57 12.88 -16.70
C LYS A 185 -19.65 14.35 -16.28
N GLY A 186 -18.60 14.85 -15.62
CA GLY A 186 -18.17 16.25 -15.71
C GLY A 186 -18.69 17.20 -14.63
N ALA A 187 -17.75 18.00 -14.12
CA ALA A 187 -17.88 19.10 -13.16
C ALA A 187 -18.04 18.68 -11.69
N ALA A 188 -16.89 18.39 -11.08
CA ALA A 188 -16.70 18.33 -9.63
C ALA A 188 -17.30 19.58 -8.96
N LYS A 189 -18.26 19.37 -8.04
CA LYS A 189 -18.50 20.29 -6.93
C LYS A 189 -17.66 19.80 -5.77
N LEU A 190 -16.68 20.61 -5.40
CA LEU A 190 -15.79 20.40 -4.27
C LEU A 190 -16.60 20.44 -2.96
N ALA A 191 -16.78 19.28 -2.34
CA ALA A 191 -17.15 19.17 -0.93
C ALA A 191 -16.10 18.25 -0.28
N THR A 192 -15.01 18.87 0.18
CA THR A 192 -13.94 18.21 0.91
C THR A 192 -14.45 17.93 2.34
N ASN A 193 -14.94 16.73 2.60
CA ASN A 193 -15.14 16.26 3.97
C ASN A 193 -13.84 15.60 4.43
N VAL A 194 -12.94 16.42 4.97
CA VAL A 194 -11.73 15.98 5.66
C VAL A 194 -12.15 15.32 6.97
N LEU A 195 -11.93 14.01 7.11
CA LEU A 195 -11.93 13.32 8.40
C LEU A 195 -10.49 12.93 8.73
N GLU A 196 -9.70 13.90 9.19
CA GLU A 196 -8.45 13.65 9.90
C GLU A 196 -8.63 13.89 11.40
N ALA A 197 -7.93 13.08 12.18
CA ALA A 197 -8.15 12.91 13.61
C ALA A 197 -7.89 14.19 14.42
N THR A 198 -8.96 14.87 14.87
CA THR A 198 -8.99 15.62 16.13
C THR A 198 -10.45 15.87 16.57
N LYS A 199 -10.90 15.07 17.55
CA LYS A 199 -12.19 15.07 18.28
C LYS A 199 -13.48 14.76 17.48
N PRO A 200 -14.38 13.92 18.04
CA PRO A 200 -15.40 13.23 17.25
C PRO A 200 -16.63 14.11 17.05
N VAL A 201 -17.01 14.35 15.80
CA VAL A 201 -18.40 14.67 15.46
C VAL A 201 -19.12 13.33 15.26
N VAL A 202 -19.72 12.88 16.36
CA VAL A 202 -20.71 11.82 16.36
C VAL A 202 -21.94 12.36 15.64
N THR A 203 -22.12 12.01 14.37
CA THR A 203 -23.49 11.91 13.85
C THR A 203 -24.09 10.68 14.50
N GLU A 204 -24.97 10.92 15.48
CA GLU A 204 -25.73 9.89 16.17
C GLU A 204 -26.48 9.01 15.16
N THR A 205 -26.02 7.78 15.01
CA THR A 205 -26.86 6.67 14.59
C THR A 205 -26.74 5.58 15.64
N LYS A 206 -27.90 5.18 16.16
CA LYS A 206 -28.13 4.32 17.33
C LYS A 206 -27.12 3.17 17.48
N PRO A 207 -26.69 2.85 18.73
CA PRO A 207 -25.88 1.68 18.99
C PRO A 207 -26.71 0.42 18.72
N ILE A 208 -26.28 -0.39 17.76
CA ILE A 208 -26.66 -1.79 17.69
C ILE A 208 -25.46 -2.58 18.22
N THR A 209 -25.55 -2.92 19.50
CA THR A 209 -24.81 -4.06 20.05
C THR A 209 -25.66 -5.29 19.76
N THR A 210 -25.21 -6.14 18.85
CA THR A 210 -25.20 -7.60 19.00
C THR A 210 -24.59 -8.26 17.77
N GLU A 211 -23.66 -9.17 18.05
CA GLU A 211 -23.09 -10.21 17.19
C GLU A 211 -22.04 -9.79 16.16
N VAL A 212 -20.82 -10.29 16.39
CA VAL A 212 -19.76 -10.47 15.41
C VAL A 212 -20.38 -11.11 14.15
N PRO A 213 -20.41 -10.44 12.99
CA PRO A 213 -20.63 -11.14 11.75
C PRO A 213 -19.32 -11.86 11.45
N SER A 214 -19.29 -13.17 11.66
CA SER A 214 -18.28 -14.02 11.03
C SER A 214 -18.35 -13.80 9.52
N LEU A 215 -17.24 -14.07 8.82
CA LEU A 215 -17.19 -14.02 7.35
C LEU A 215 -18.37 -14.79 6.71
N ASP A 216 -18.92 -15.77 7.43
CA ASP A 216 -20.11 -16.55 7.05
C ASP A 216 -21.37 -15.69 6.92
N LYS A 217 -21.65 -14.74 7.83
CA LYS A 217 -22.87 -13.92 7.73
C LYS A 217 -22.86 -12.92 6.56
N VAL A 218 -21.68 -12.54 6.07
CA VAL A 218 -21.53 -11.71 4.87
C VAL A 218 -21.69 -12.59 3.61
N ALA A 219 -21.20 -13.83 3.65
CA ALA A 219 -21.33 -14.79 2.55
C ALA A 219 -22.73 -15.45 2.43
N ASP A 220 -23.41 -15.73 3.55
CA ASP A 220 -24.68 -16.47 3.61
C ASP A 220 -25.87 -15.68 3.02
N LYS A 221 -25.75 -14.36 2.91
CA LYS A 221 -26.75 -13.54 2.21
C LYS A 221 -26.75 -13.78 0.68
N ALA A 222 -25.75 -14.48 0.14
CA ALA A 222 -25.53 -14.67 -1.29
C ALA A 222 -25.87 -16.08 -1.83
N VAL A 223 -26.30 -17.04 -1.00
CA VAL A 223 -26.47 -18.45 -1.42
C VAL A 223 -27.90 -18.81 -1.90
N SER A 224 -28.85 -17.86 -1.92
CA SER A 224 -30.22 -18.13 -2.42
C SER A 224 -30.43 -17.90 -3.93
N SER A 225 -29.48 -18.29 -4.78
CA SER A 225 -29.74 -18.49 -6.22
C SER A 225 -28.69 -19.43 -6.81
N GLY A 226 -29.07 -20.69 -7.00
CA GLY A 226 -28.15 -21.77 -7.37
C GLY A 226 -27.66 -21.75 -8.83
N ALA A 227 -26.63 -22.55 -9.09
CA ALA A 227 -26.65 -23.69 -10.01
C ALA A 227 -25.27 -24.37 -10.01
N ALA A 228 -25.28 -25.70 -10.02
CA ALA A 228 -24.11 -26.56 -9.94
C ALA A 228 -23.24 -26.54 -11.21
N ALA A 229 -21.93 -26.76 -11.04
CA ALA A 229 -20.98 -27.04 -12.12
C ALA A 229 -20.10 -28.28 -11.77
N PRO A 230 -19.63 -29.05 -12.77
CA PRO A 230 -19.21 -30.46 -12.65
C PRO A 230 -17.70 -30.65 -12.31
N PRO A 231 -17.21 -31.90 -12.09
CA PRO A 231 -15.96 -32.16 -11.38
C PRO A 231 -14.69 -32.21 -12.25
N ALA A 232 -13.57 -32.24 -11.53
CA ALA A 232 -12.18 -31.96 -11.88
C ALA A 232 -11.46 -32.90 -12.87
N GLU A 233 -10.31 -32.44 -13.37
CA GLU A 233 -9.22 -33.27 -13.90
C GLU A 233 -7.88 -32.99 -13.15
N PRO A 234 -7.05 -34.02 -12.88
CA PRO A 234 -5.84 -33.90 -12.07
C PRO A 234 -4.56 -33.52 -12.86
N SER A 235 -3.68 -32.76 -12.21
CA SER A 235 -2.37 -32.30 -12.73
C SER A 235 -1.28 -33.39 -12.69
N PRO A 236 -0.35 -33.45 -13.66
CA PRO A 236 0.66 -34.50 -13.77
C PRO A 236 2.03 -34.01 -13.26
N TYR A 237 2.21 -33.84 -11.95
CA TYR A 237 3.54 -33.68 -11.36
C TYR A 237 3.56 -34.27 -9.95
N ALA A 238 3.60 -35.59 -9.90
CA ALA A 238 3.98 -36.36 -8.73
C ALA A 238 4.92 -37.46 -9.20
N ASP A 239 6.23 -37.19 -9.18
CA ASP A 239 7.21 -38.21 -8.81
C ASP A 239 8.62 -37.61 -8.60
N GLN A 240 9.35 -38.23 -7.68
CA GLN A 240 10.79 -38.07 -7.36
C GLN A 240 11.18 -36.87 -6.49
N ALA A 241 11.94 -36.99 -5.40
CA ALA A 241 12.75 -38.09 -4.90
C ALA A 241 12.87 -37.99 -3.38
N SER A 242 12.75 -39.14 -2.73
CA SER A 242 13.24 -39.43 -1.39
C SER A 242 14.74 -39.71 -1.46
N SER A 243 15.53 -39.06 -0.61
CA SER A 243 16.84 -39.57 -0.18
C SER A 243 17.19 -39.00 1.19
N GLU A 244 17.58 -39.91 2.07
CA GLU A 244 17.86 -39.78 3.50
C GLU A 244 19.00 -38.79 3.83
N MET A 245 18.88 -38.11 4.97
CA MET A 245 19.96 -37.35 5.61
C MET A 245 20.51 -38.18 6.78
N PRO A 246 21.84 -38.35 6.94
CA PRO A 246 22.39 -38.99 8.12
C PRO A 246 22.54 -37.98 9.28
N GLU A 247 22.24 -38.45 10.49
CA GLU A 247 22.48 -37.74 11.75
C GLU A 247 23.99 -37.56 12.00
N ALA A 248 24.41 -36.34 12.35
CA ALA A 248 25.76 -36.04 12.81
C ALA A 248 25.71 -35.51 14.25
N SER A 249 26.36 -36.29 15.13
CA SER A 249 26.62 -36.03 16.54
C SER A 249 27.45 -34.77 16.77
N LEU A 250 27.04 -33.96 17.75
CA LEU A 250 27.77 -32.80 18.26
C LEU A 250 28.68 -33.22 19.42
N ASP A 251 29.97 -33.43 19.14
CA ASP A 251 31.06 -33.37 20.10
C ASP A 251 32.21 -32.58 19.44
N GLY A 252 32.50 -31.38 19.96
CA GLY A 252 33.54 -30.52 19.41
C GLY A 252 33.60 -29.15 20.06
N ASP A 253 34.46 -29.02 21.07
CA ASP A 253 34.85 -27.78 21.72
C ASP A 253 35.22 -26.67 20.73
N LEU A 254 34.55 -25.52 20.83
CA LEU A 254 35.01 -24.27 20.18
C LEU A 254 35.20 -23.19 21.24
N GLN A 255 36.48 -22.81 21.37
CA GLN A 255 37.02 -21.82 22.29
C GLN A 255 36.57 -20.41 21.92
N PHE A 256 36.19 -19.64 22.95
CA PHE A 256 35.85 -18.23 22.86
C PHE A 256 37.07 -17.37 22.49
N ALA A 257 36.99 -16.64 21.37
CA ALA A 257 37.91 -15.56 21.07
C ALA A 257 37.35 -14.23 21.61
N THR A 258 38.01 -13.70 22.63
CA THR A 258 37.73 -12.41 23.28
C THR A 258 38.15 -11.24 22.39
N ILE A 259 37.24 -10.28 22.17
CA ILE A 259 37.52 -8.99 21.52
C ILE A 259 37.99 -8.00 22.60
N PRO A 260 39.14 -7.33 22.46
CA PRO A 260 39.60 -6.37 23.46
C PRO A 260 38.86 -5.02 23.35
N ALA A 261 38.40 -4.52 24.50
CA ALA A 261 37.81 -3.21 24.67
C ALA A 261 38.86 -2.10 24.51
N ALA A 262 38.58 -1.12 23.64
CA ALA A 262 39.37 0.11 23.54
C ALA A 262 38.90 1.12 24.60
N GLY A 263 39.86 1.62 25.37
CA GLY A 263 39.65 2.57 26.46
C GLY A 263 39.21 3.95 26.00
N ALA A 264 38.35 4.56 26.80
CA ALA A 264 38.06 5.97 26.81
C ALA A 264 39.13 6.68 27.65
N ASP A 265 39.72 7.75 27.12
CA ASP A 265 40.29 8.92 27.81
C ASP A 265 41.08 9.75 26.76
N ASP A 266 40.53 10.87 26.28
CA ASP A 266 41.16 12.22 26.31
C ASP A 266 40.30 13.29 25.59
N GLU A 267 40.44 14.52 26.05
CA GLU A 267 39.57 15.70 25.88
C GLU A 267 39.64 16.46 24.52
N PRO A 268 38.76 17.46 24.27
CA PRO A 268 38.41 17.93 22.92
C PRO A 268 39.34 19.03 22.36
N ALA A 269 39.75 18.88 21.11
CA ALA A 269 40.49 19.91 20.36
C ALA A 269 39.56 20.88 19.61
N GLN A 270 39.98 22.15 19.62
CA GLN A 270 39.21 23.35 19.37
C GLN A 270 38.88 23.64 17.89
N ILE A 271 37.76 24.35 17.72
CA ILE A 271 37.32 25.03 16.50
C ILE A 271 38.34 26.11 16.10
N GLN A 272 38.83 26.08 14.86
CA GLN A 272 39.44 27.22 14.19
C GLN A 272 38.69 27.56 12.91
N THR A 273 38.01 28.69 12.94
CA THR A 273 37.61 29.51 11.79
C THR A 273 38.77 30.41 11.35
N LEU A 274 38.67 30.92 10.11
CA LEU A 274 39.52 31.89 9.34
C LEU A 274 40.15 31.18 8.12
N GLY A 275 40.13 31.68 6.89
CA GLY A 275 39.73 32.96 6.33
C GLY A 275 40.55 33.19 5.02
N SER A 276 39.85 33.46 3.92
CA SER A 276 40.23 34.17 2.68
C SER A 276 41.71 34.28 2.21
N SER A 277 41.95 33.88 0.96
CA SER A 277 42.68 34.57 -0.14
C SER A 277 42.97 33.52 -1.25
N GLY A 278 42.88 33.73 -2.56
CA GLY A 278 42.88 34.91 -3.41
C GLY A 278 44.03 34.79 -4.42
N ALA A 279 43.73 34.43 -5.68
CA ALA A 279 44.52 34.56 -6.94
C ALA A 279 44.23 33.31 -7.81
N GLY A 280 43.98 33.34 -9.12
CA GLY A 280 44.12 34.33 -10.18
C GLY A 280 44.17 33.51 -11.49
N GLY A 281 43.43 33.91 -12.54
CA GLY A 281 43.23 33.14 -13.78
C GLY A 281 44.50 32.96 -14.66
N PRO A 282 44.38 32.54 -15.94
CA PRO A 282 43.58 33.30 -16.92
C PRO A 282 42.80 32.50 -17.99
N VAL A 283 41.89 33.24 -18.62
CA VAL A 283 41.15 32.96 -19.87
C VAL A 283 41.92 33.60 -21.04
N PRO A 284 41.74 33.11 -22.28
CA PRO A 284 41.49 34.01 -23.43
C PRO A 284 40.19 33.57 -24.15
N GLY A 285 39.23 34.44 -24.49
CA GLY A 285 39.30 35.66 -25.32
C GLY A 285 39.11 35.23 -26.78
N GLY A 286 38.05 35.55 -27.53
CA GLY A 286 37.47 36.83 -27.96
C GLY A 286 37.23 36.67 -29.48
N GLU A 287 36.12 37.07 -30.10
CA GLU A 287 35.84 38.38 -30.73
C GLU A 287 34.44 38.24 -31.38
N GLU A 288 33.46 39.11 -31.10
CA GLU A 288 33.18 40.43 -31.69
C GLU A 288 32.71 40.44 -33.15
N GLY A 289 31.58 41.13 -33.38
CA GLY A 289 31.05 41.43 -34.71
C GLY A 289 29.70 42.16 -34.67
N LYS A 290 29.75 43.49 -34.65
CA LYS A 290 28.63 44.44 -34.50
C LYS A 290 28.14 44.98 -35.86
N LYS A 291 26.89 45.47 -35.87
CA LYS A 291 26.21 46.43 -36.80
C LYS A 291 25.50 45.85 -38.05
N LYS A 292 24.21 46.18 -38.23
CA LYS A 292 23.71 47.43 -38.86
C LYS A 292 22.17 47.54 -38.77
N GLU A 293 21.70 48.77 -38.57
CA GLU A 293 20.33 49.23 -38.85
C GLU A 293 20.09 49.30 -40.37
N ASP A 294 18.84 49.12 -40.80
CA ASP A 294 18.16 49.96 -41.80
C ASP A 294 16.65 49.63 -41.79
N GLY A 295 15.80 50.66 -41.77
CA GLY A 295 14.34 50.54 -41.72
C GLY A 295 13.67 50.36 -43.09
N VAL A 296 12.33 50.29 -43.09
CA VAL A 296 11.36 50.93 -44.04
C VAL A 296 10.02 50.17 -44.10
N LYS A 297 8.95 50.93 -43.80
CA LYS A 297 7.55 50.96 -44.32
C LYS A 297 6.73 49.66 -44.54
N GLY A 298 5.60 49.59 -43.82
CA GLY A 298 4.24 49.88 -44.34
C GLY A 298 3.58 48.91 -45.33
N GLY A 299 2.38 48.43 -44.98
CA GLY A 299 1.48 47.75 -45.92
C GLY A 299 0.24 47.15 -45.25
N ASP A 300 -0.80 47.97 -45.06
CA ASP A 300 -2.18 47.53 -44.78
C ASP A 300 -2.76 46.74 -45.96
N GLY A 301 -3.38 45.59 -45.68
CA GLY A 301 -4.03 44.72 -46.65
C GLY A 301 -5.33 44.13 -46.10
N LYS A 302 -6.43 44.83 -46.39
CA LYS A 302 -7.86 44.53 -46.22
C LYS A 302 -8.25 43.10 -46.66
N PRO A 303 -9.24 42.42 -46.04
CA PRO A 303 -9.92 41.29 -46.65
C PRO A 303 -11.19 41.76 -47.38
N GLU A 304 -11.37 41.32 -48.64
CA GLU A 304 -12.63 41.42 -49.37
C GLU A 304 -13.27 40.03 -49.50
N HIS A 305 -14.58 40.03 -49.20
CA HIS A 305 -15.67 39.13 -49.60
C HIS A 305 -15.65 37.63 -49.27
#